data_AF-A0A2R6P0V0-F1
#
_entry.id   AF-A0A2R6P0V0-F1
#
_cell.length_a   1.000
_cell.length_b   1.000
_cell.length_c   1.000
_cell.angle_alpha   90.00
_cell.angle_beta   90.00
_cell.angle_gamma   90.00
#
_symmetry.space_group_name_H-M   'P 1'
#
loop_
_entity.id
_entity.type
_entity.pdbx_description
1 polymer ?
#
loop_
_entity_poly.entity_id
_entity_poly.type
_entity_poly.pdbx_seq_one_letter_code
_entity_poly.pdbx_strand_id
1 'polypeptide(L)'
;MRKIRDTTIVIHWFSGRWDNPIIEPPSIPSQSGLQVRDLYVHEFGGGNYQIWRCEQMNPLIWKSLPQGTQEILPGQNTSRAFVVTESGQPSWVLPHTIGRLYKWVQLDTNKGKQQ
;
A
#
# COMPACT_ATOMS: atom_id res chain seq x y z
N MET A 1 -3.33 -7.16 -11.12
CA MET A 1 -2.16 -7.93 -10.60
C MET A 1 -0.90 -7.34 -11.20
N ARG A 2 0.09 -6.97 -10.38
CA ARG A 2 1.40 -6.48 -10.86
C ARG A 2 2.49 -6.98 -9.92
N LYS A 3 3.53 -7.54 -10.53
CA LYS A 3 4.75 -7.94 -9.82
C LYS A 3 5.50 -6.67 -9.41
N ILE A 4 5.87 -6.56 -8.14
CA ILE A 4 6.74 -5.47 -7.71
C ILE A 4 8.10 -5.68 -8.36
N ARG A 5 8.60 -4.63 -9.03
CA ARG A 5 9.85 -4.68 -9.78
C ARG A 5 11.00 -5.23 -8.91
N ASP A 6 11.75 -6.17 -9.46
CA ASP A 6 12.90 -6.82 -8.84
C ASP A 6 12.59 -7.65 -7.57
N THR A 7 11.33 -8.07 -7.39
CA THR A 7 10.92 -9.00 -6.32
C THR A 7 10.13 -10.17 -6.88
N THR A 8 9.98 -11.27 -6.15
CA THR A 8 9.03 -12.35 -6.48
C THR A 8 7.60 -12.05 -6.04
N ILE A 9 7.39 -10.95 -5.34
CA ILE A 9 6.12 -10.60 -4.71
C ILE A 9 5.17 -10.10 -5.78
N VAL A 10 4.00 -10.73 -5.82
CA VAL A 10 2.88 -10.26 -6.62
C VAL A 10 1.81 -9.76 -5.67
N ILE A 11 1.36 -8.53 -5.88
CA ILE A 11 0.33 -7.92 -5.07
C ILE A 11 -0.91 -7.75 -5.94
N HIS A 12 -2.03 -8.26 -5.45
CA HIS A 12 -3.32 -7.89 -5.98
C HIS A 12 -3.79 -6.63 -5.29
N TRP A 13 -4.51 -5.82 -6.05
CA TRP A 13 -5.22 -4.72 -5.49
C TRP A 13 -6.53 -4.57 -6.23
N PHE A 14 -7.48 -3.97 -5.54
CA PHE A 14 -8.76 -3.53 -6.05
C PHE A 14 -9.00 -2.13 -5.53
N SER A 15 -9.86 -1.38 -6.22
CA SER A 15 -10.04 0.03 -5.95
C SER A 15 -11.49 0.42 -5.83
N GLY A 16 -11.76 1.33 -4.89
CA GLY A 16 -13.02 2.06 -4.77
C GLY A 16 -12.81 3.53 -5.07
N ARG A 17 -13.87 4.23 -5.50
CA ARG A 17 -13.87 5.67 -5.71
C ARG A 17 -15.13 6.26 -5.08
N TRP A 18 -14.95 7.22 -4.19
CA TRP A 18 -16.02 8.03 -3.59
C TRP A 18 -15.57 9.48 -3.44
N ASP A 19 -16.50 10.40 -3.22
CA ASP A 19 -16.17 11.82 -3.09
C ASP A 19 -15.40 12.14 -1.81
N ASN A 20 -15.59 11.32 -0.76
CA ASN A 20 -15.07 11.56 0.58
C ASN A 20 -14.10 10.44 1.03
N PRO A 21 -13.19 10.75 1.97
CA PRO A 21 -12.41 9.71 2.64
C PRO A 21 -13.32 8.78 3.42
N ILE A 22 -12.89 7.53 3.57
CA ILE A 22 -13.59 6.54 4.40
C ILE A 22 -12.78 6.23 5.66
N ILE A 23 -13.47 5.78 6.70
CA ILE A 23 -12.86 5.46 7.99
C ILE A 23 -12.26 4.06 7.97
N GLU A 24 -12.97 3.10 7.36
CA GLU A 24 -12.59 1.70 7.30
C GLU A 24 -12.68 1.18 5.85
N PRO A 25 -11.81 0.24 5.46
CA PRO A 25 -11.91 -0.42 4.17
C PRO A 25 -13.19 -1.28 4.10
N PRO A 26 -13.68 -1.60 2.90
CA PRO A 26 -14.90 -2.37 2.73
C PRO A 26 -14.76 -3.76 3.34
N SER A 27 -15.86 -4.25 3.93
CA SER A 27 -15.98 -5.67 4.24
C SER A 27 -16.02 -6.47 2.94
N ILE A 28 -15.17 -7.48 2.84
CA ILE A 28 -15.07 -8.31 1.64
C ILE A 28 -15.50 -9.72 2.02
N PRO A 29 -16.32 -10.41 1.19
CA PRO A 29 -16.64 -11.81 1.42
C PRO A 29 -15.35 -12.63 1.52
N SER A 30 -15.31 -13.58 2.46
CA SER A 30 -14.18 -14.51 2.65
C SER A 30 -13.87 -15.34 1.40
N GLN A 31 -14.83 -15.47 0.48
CA GLN A 31 -14.73 -16.20 -0.78
C GLN A 31 -14.11 -15.39 -1.94
N SER A 32 -13.72 -14.14 -1.70
CA SER A 32 -13.19 -13.23 -2.73
C SER A 32 -11.81 -13.59 -3.29
N GLY A 33 -11.16 -14.62 -2.75
CA GLY A 33 -9.79 -14.98 -3.14
C GLY A 33 -8.73 -13.99 -2.64
N LEU A 34 -9.09 -13.07 -1.73
CA LEU A 34 -8.18 -12.14 -1.09
C LEU A 34 -7.08 -12.89 -0.32
N GLN A 35 -5.85 -12.39 -0.41
CA GLN A 35 -4.67 -12.96 0.24
C GLN A 35 -4.01 -11.94 1.17
N VAL A 36 -3.22 -12.44 2.12
CA VAL A 36 -2.34 -11.60 2.94
C VAL A 36 -1.41 -10.81 2.02
N ARG A 37 -1.26 -9.51 2.31
CA ARG A 37 -0.56 -8.47 1.50
C ARG A 37 -1.33 -7.88 0.34
N ASP A 38 -2.51 -8.39 -0.01
CA ASP A 38 -3.35 -7.70 -0.99
C ASP A 38 -3.78 -6.33 -0.46
N LEU A 39 -3.99 -5.39 -1.40
CA LEU A 39 -4.28 -4.00 -1.08
C LEU A 39 -5.70 -3.62 -1.47
N TYR A 40 -6.30 -2.78 -0.64
CA TYR A 40 -7.42 -1.94 -1.04
C TYR A 40 -6.93 -0.50 -1.26
N VAL A 41 -7.26 0.09 -2.41
CA VAL A 41 -6.93 1.48 -2.75
C VAL A 41 -8.23 2.29 -2.91
N HIS A 42 -8.44 3.25 -2.03
CA HIS A 42 -9.58 4.16 -2.10
C HIS A 42 -9.16 5.50 -2.68
N GLU A 43 -9.75 5.92 -3.80
CA GLU A 43 -9.56 7.25 -4.37
C GLU A 43 -10.69 8.19 -3.94
N PHE A 44 -10.32 9.41 -3.51
CA PHE A 44 -11.27 10.47 -3.17
C PHE A 44 -10.75 11.86 -3.56
N GLY A 45 -11.68 12.80 -3.75
CA GLY A 45 -11.34 14.20 -4.05
C GLY A 45 -10.44 14.40 -5.28
N GLY A 46 -10.52 13.53 -6.29
CA GLY A 46 -9.79 13.67 -7.55
C GLY A 46 -8.27 13.60 -7.42
N GLY A 47 -7.73 12.52 -6.84
CA GLY A 47 -6.29 12.27 -6.76
C GLY A 47 -5.74 12.06 -5.35
N ASN A 48 -6.59 12.02 -4.32
CA ASN A 48 -6.19 11.59 -2.98
C ASN A 48 -6.45 10.09 -2.83
N TYR A 49 -5.58 9.41 -2.08
CA TYR A 49 -5.65 7.97 -1.90
C TYR A 49 -5.52 7.57 -0.44
N GLN A 50 -6.40 6.67 0.03
CA GLN A 50 -6.23 5.91 1.26
C GLN A 50 -5.97 4.45 0.89
N ILE A 51 -5.02 3.80 1.57
CA ILE A 51 -4.60 2.44 1.23
C ILE A 51 -4.60 1.60 2.49
N TRP A 52 -5.10 0.39 2.36
CA TRP A 52 -5.04 -0.63 3.40
C TRP A 52 -4.43 -1.90 2.85
N ARG A 53 -3.66 -2.59 3.69
CA ARG A 53 -3.09 -3.90 3.42
C ARG A 53 -3.77 -4.95 4.27
N CYS A 54 -4.09 -6.08 3.66
CA CYS A 54 -4.59 -7.25 4.37
C CYS A 54 -3.45 -7.91 5.15
N GLU A 55 -3.52 -7.92 6.48
CA GLU A 55 -2.51 -8.55 7.35
C GLU A 55 -2.92 -9.97 7.75
N GLN A 56 -4.22 -10.25 7.82
CA GLN A 56 -4.77 -11.54 8.21
C GLN A 56 -6.12 -11.78 7.51
N MET A 57 -6.43 -13.04 7.15
CA MET A 57 -7.67 -13.42 6.46
C MET A 57 -8.74 -14.01 7.38
N ASN A 58 -8.36 -14.56 8.54
CA ASN A 58 -9.26 -15.19 9.51
C ASN A 58 -8.83 -14.85 10.95
N PRO A 59 -9.38 -13.80 11.59
CA PRO A 59 -10.31 -12.82 11.02
C PRO A 59 -9.66 -11.94 9.94
N LEU A 60 -10.48 -11.30 9.10
CA LEU A 60 -10.01 -10.31 8.14
C LEU A 60 -9.51 -9.07 8.91
N ILE A 61 -8.21 -8.79 8.82
CA ILE A 61 -7.58 -7.62 9.44
C ILE A 61 -6.96 -6.76 8.37
N TRP A 62 -7.45 -5.53 8.28
CA TRP A 62 -6.86 -4.49 7.46
C TRP A 62 -5.99 -3.57 8.29
N LYS A 63 -4.85 -3.19 7.75
CA LYS A 63 -3.96 -2.19 8.33
C LYS A 63 -3.77 -1.04 7.35
N SER A 64 -3.91 0.19 7.83
CA SER A 64 -3.60 1.38 7.03
C SER A 64 -2.14 1.33 6.57
N LEU A 65 -1.93 1.59 5.28
CA LEU A 65 -0.61 1.63 4.64
C LEU A 65 -0.41 3.02 4.01
N PRO A 66 0.01 4.02 4.79
CA PRO A 66 0.22 5.36 4.27
C PRO A 66 1.33 5.39 3.21
N GLN A 67 1.22 6.34 2.26
CA GLN A 67 2.31 6.60 1.34
C GLN A 67 3.56 7.02 2.12
N GLY A 68 4.72 6.53 1.68
CA GLY A 68 6.00 6.76 2.35
C GLY A 68 6.33 5.76 3.44
N THR A 69 5.43 4.82 3.80
CA THR A 69 5.77 3.69 4.68
C THR A 69 6.94 2.92 4.10
N GLN A 70 7.97 2.71 4.93
CA GLN A 70 9.18 2.00 4.55
C GLN A 70 9.20 0.60 5.14
N GLU A 71 9.50 -0.39 4.31
CA GLU A 71 9.64 -1.79 4.75
C GLU A 71 10.64 -2.57 3.89
N ILE A 72 11.26 -3.58 4.50
CA ILE A 72 12.03 -4.58 3.76
C ILE A 72 11.04 -5.63 3.26
N LEU A 73 10.88 -5.69 1.93
CA LEU A 73 10.04 -6.69 1.30
C LEU A 73 10.68 -8.08 1.36
N PRO A 74 9.90 -9.17 1.46
CA PRO A 74 10.39 -10.54 1.38
C PRO A 74 11.38 -10.77 0.23
N GLY A 75 12.52 -11.36 0.54
CA GLY A 75 13.58 -11.64 -0.44
C GLY A 75 14.33 -10.40 -0.93
N GLN A 76 14.27 -9.28 -0.21
CA GLN A 76 15.07 -8.08 -0.48
C GLN A 76 15.95 -7.74 0.71
N ASN A 77 17.11 -7.14 0.45
CA ASN A 77 18.04 -6.67 1.48
C ASN A 77 17.95 -5.15 1.71
N THR A 78 17.12 -4.45 0.93
CA THR A 78 17.00 -2.99 0.96
C THR A 78 15.56 -2.61 1.21
N SER A 79 15.36 -1.66 2.11
CA SER A 79 14.04 -1.08 2.39
C SER A 79 13.48 -0.39 1.14
N ARG A 80 12.18 -0.51 0.93
CA ARG A 80 11.43 0.19 -0.11
C ARG A 80 10.32 1.01 0.53
N ALA A 81 10.04 2.15 -0.08
CA ALA A 81 8.95 3.02 0.32
C ALA A 81 7.72 2.74 -0.55
N PHE A 82 6.57 2.63 0.11
CA PHE A 82 5.28 2.49 -0.55
C PHE A 82 4.83 3.82 -1.16
N VAL A 83 4.32 3.80 -2.38
CA VAL A 83 3.76 4.97 -3.07
C VAL A 83 2.54 4.56 -3.87
N VAL A 84 1.65 5.52 -4.14
CA VAL A 84 0.63 5.39 -5.18
C VAL A 84 1.00 6.34 -6.32
N THR A 85 1.04 5.82 -7.55
CA THR A 85 1.32 6.64 -8.72
C THR A 85 0.18 7.63 -8.98
N GLU A 86 0.42 8.63 -9.81
CA GLU A 86 -0.63 9.60 -10.22
C GLU A 86 -1.86 8.91 -10.82
N SER A 87 -1.67 7.76 -11.48
CA SER A 87 -2.73 6.92 -12.03
C SER A 87 -3.38 5.96 -11.01
N GLY A 88 -3.16 6.15 -9.72
CA GLY A 88 -3.76 5.33 -8.65
C GLY A 88 -3.17 3.94 -8.49
N GLN A 89 -1.98 3.65 -9.04
CA GLN A 89 -1.40 2.31 -8.96
C GLN A 89 -0.44 2.19 -7.76
N PRO A 90 -0.61 1.19 -6.89
CA PRO A 90 0.31 0.95 -5.79
C PRO A 90 1.68 0.48 -6.30
N SER A 91 2.75 0.94 -5.66
CA SER A 91 4.12 0.60 -6.02
C SER A 91 5.08 0.67 -4.83
N TRP A 92 6.19 -0.06 -4.91
CA TRP A 92 7.29 0.00 -3.94
C TRP A 92 8.56 0.43 -4.63
N VAL A 93 9.06 1.60 -4.24
CA VAL A 93 10.22 2.24 -4.86
C VAL A 93 11.36 2.34 -3.87
N LEU A 94 12.59 2.50 -4.36
CA LEU A 94 13.72 2.76 -3.48
C LEU A 94 13.55 4.14 -2.83
N PRO A 95 13.93 4.34 -1.55
CA PRO A 95 13.72 5.61 -0.85
C PRO A 95 14.29 6.84 -1.59
N HIS A 96 15.44 6.69 -2.25
CA HIS A 96 16.03 7.78 -3.05
C HIS A 96 15.20 8.17 -4.29
N THR A 97 14.32 7.28 -4.77
CA THR A 97 13.40 7.57 -5.88
C THR A 97 12.32 8.55 -5.46
N ILE A 98 11.94 8.56 -4.17
CA ILE A 98 10.91 9.46 -3.63
C ILE A 98 11.31 10.91 -3.82
N GLY A 99 12.52 11.28 -3.39
CA GLY A 99 13.01 12.67 -3.52
C GLY A 99 13.14 13.17 -4.97
N ARG A 100 13.15 12.26 -5.95
CA ARG A 100 13.21 12.60 -7.38
C ARG A 100 11.84 12.68 -8.03
N LEU A 101 11.02 11.64 -7.88
CA LEU A 101 9.79 11.44 -8.66
C LEU A 101 8.50 11.57 -7.85
N TYR A 102 8.57 11.44 -6.52
CA TYR A 102 7.39 11.44 -5.64
C TYR A 102 7.55 12.50 -4.54
N LYS A 103 7.85 13.74 -4.94
CA LYS A 103 8.22 14.83 -4.02
C LYS A 103 7.13 15.20 -2.99
N TRP A 104 5.88 14.83 -3.27
CA TRP A 104 4.74 15.01 -2.36
C TRP A 104 4.66 13.93 -1.28
N VAL A 105 5.38 12.81 -1.42
CA VAL A 105 5.37 11.73 -0.44
C VAL A 105 6.41 12.01 0.64
N GLN A 106 5.94 12.12 1.88
CA GLN A 106 6.80 12.18 3.05
C GLN A 106 7.18 10.76 3.46
N LEU A 107 8.49 10.48 3.50
CA LEU A 107 8.97 9.21 4.01
C LEU A 107 8.69 9.12 5.50
N ASP A 108 8.03 8.04 5.91
CA ASP A 108 7.85 7.79 7.33
C ASP A 108 9.20 7.34 7.90
N THR A 109 9.95 8.29 8.44
CA THR A 109 11.23 8.03 9.12
C THR A 109 10.96 7.58 10.55
N ASN A 110 10.08 6.59 10.73
CA ASN A 110 9.95 5.90 12.00
C ASN A 110 11.19 5.02 12.18
N LYS A 111 12.29 5.65 12.64
CA LYS A 111 13.41 4.96 13.28
C LYS A 111 12.85 4.29 14.54
N GLY A 112 12.64 2.97 14.45
CA GLY A 112 12.60 2.06 15.60
C GLY A 112 11.86 2.55 16.84
N LYS A 113 10.56 2.33 16.90
CA LYS A 113 9.90 1.96 18.16
C LYS A 113 9.09 0.70 17.90
N GLN A 114 9.79 -0.44 17.93
CA GLN A 114 9.18 -1.66 18.44
C GLN A 114 8.90 -1.38 19.92
N GLN A 115 7.63 -1.32 20.29
CA GLN A 115 7.19 -1.53 21.67
C GLN A 115 6.94 -3.02 21.86
#